data_AF-A0A5B8W001-F1
#
_entry.id   AF-A0A5B8W001-F1
#
_cell.length_a   1.000
_cell.length_b   1.000
_cell.length_c   1.000
_cell.angle_alpha   90.00
_cell.angle_beta   90.00
_cell.angle_gamma   90.00
#
_symmetry.space_group_name_H-M   'P 1'
#
loop_
_entity.id
_entity.type
_entity.pdbx_description
1 polymer ?
#
loop_
_entity_poly.entity_id
_entity_poly.type
_entity_poly.pdbx_seq_one_letter_code
_entity_poly.pdbx_strand_id
1 'polypeptide(L)'
;MLVFQVSYYLFRPEDKNRLLYLILLALLLFYNITGGLFPDPQFTLSVATQLMIAYGSGFLMASYFPYYFYKAFNLRSLRWHALFRVPLLLMLPYVIFFVIVYTLYGNLDISIKYGMIVPFIYALVLLWVMFKAIRKKHKTQRNNNQYLEEIAMYLAISPWAALTVFGFVEKSQLVEVLCTNTGIIAISFLFIWKSIKKARYEYQRLLKLSSEAIYGW
;
A
#
# COMPACT_ATOMS: atom_id res chain seq x y z
N MET A 1 7.19 7.71 -13.63
CA MET A 1 6.16 8.01 -12.59
C MET A 1 6.76 8.56 -11.30
N LEU A 2 7.67 7.86 -10.62
CA LEU A 2 8.23 8.31 -9.33
C LEU A 2 8.91 9.68 -9.40
N VAL A 3 9.83 9.90 -10.36
CA VAL A 3 10.52 11.19 -10.54
C VAL A 3 9.53 12.35 -10.68
N PHE A 4 8.54 12.21 -11.57
CA PHE A 4 7.50 13.22 -11.77
C PHE A 4 6.73 13.55 -10.48
N GLN A 5 6.38 12.52 -9.70
CA GLN A 5 5.64 12.70 -8.45
C GLN A 5 6.50 13.35 -7.36
N VAL A 6 7.80 13.02 -7.30
CA VAL A 6 8.77 13.67 -6.41
C VAL A 6 8.90 15.14 -6.76
N SER A 7 9.15 15.46 -8.04
CA SER A 7 9.27 16.85 -8.50
C SER A 7 8.03 17.67 -8.12
N TYR A 8 6.83 17.15 -8.35
CA TYR A 8 5.61 17.86 -8.02
C TYR A 8 5.41 18.00 -6.50
N TYR A 9 5.79 17.00 -5.70
CA TYR A 9 5.75 17.13 -4.24
C TYR A 9 6.69 18.23 -3.74
N LEU A 10 7.88 18.37 -4.32
CA LEU A 10 8.80 19.45 -3.97
C LEU A 10 8.22 20.83 -4.31
N PHE A 11 7.46 20.97 -5.40
CA PHE A 11 6.72 22.21 -5.70
C PHE A 11 5.56 22.47 -4.73
N ARG A 12 4.98 21.44 -4.10
CA ARG A 12 3.83 21.57 -3.20
C ARG A 12 3.90 20.58 -2.03
N PRO A 13 4.76 20.83 -1.03
CA PRO A 13 5.01 19.90 0.07
C PRO A 13 3.79 19.71 1.00
N GLU A 14 2.82 20.63 0.96
CA GLU A 14 1.58 20.54 1.74
C GLU A 14 0.63 19.41 1.28
N ASP A 15 0.84 18.84 0.09
CA ASP A 15 0.00 17.76 -0.43
C ASP A 15 0.33 16.41 0.23
N LYS A 16 -0.11 16.24 1.49
CA LYS A 16 0.13 15.05 2.32
C LYS A 16 -0.27 13.74 1.62
N ASN A 17 -1.30 13.76 0.77
CA ASN A 17 -1.72 12.57 0.01
C ASN A 17 -0.66 12.11 -0.99
N ARG A 18 0.08 13.06 -1.58
CA ARG A 18 1.19 12.78 -2.49
C ARG A 18 2.39 12.21 -1.75
N LEU A 19 2.72 12.75 -0.58
CA LEU A 19 3.76 12.15 0.28
C LEU A 19 3.42 10.69 0.60
N LEU A 20 2.18 10.42 1.01
CA LEU A 20 1.72 9.06 1.34
C LEU A 20 1.85 8.11 0.15
N TYR A 21 1.53 8.60 -1.06
CA TYR A 21 1.67 7.85 -2.30
C TYR A 21 3.14 7.64 -2.70
N LEU A 22 4.01 8.64 -2.50
CA LEU A 22 5.45 8.52 -2.75
C LEU A 22 6.10 7.49 -1.83
N ILE A 23 5.72 7.45 -0.54
CA ILE A 23 6.17 6.40 0.38
C ILE A 23 5.71 5.03 -0.11
N LEU A 24 4.47 4.89 -0.57
CA LEU A 24 3.97 3.62 -1.13
C LEU A 24 4.81 3.18 -2.34
N LEU A 25 5.11 4.10 -3.27
CA LEU A 25 5.94 3.82 -4.44
C LEU A 25 7.38 3.46 -4.08
N ALA A 26 7.97 4.15 -3.09
CA ALA A 26 9.32 3.85 -2.61
C ALA A 26 9.39 2.46 -1.97
N LEU A 27 8.40 2.10 -1.15
CA LEU A 27 8.30 0.77 -0.56
C LEU A 27 8.12 -0.33 -1.60
N LEU A 28 7.31 -0.09 -2.64
CA LEU A 28 7.15 -1.04 -3.75
C LEU A 28 8.45 -1.20 -4.54
N LEU A 29 9.15 -0.11 -4.82
CA LEU A 29 10.45 -0.16 -5.51
C LEU A 29 11.45 -0.96 -4.67
N PHE A 30 11.53 -0.68 -3.37
CA PHE A 30 12.38 -1.42 -2.45
C PHE A 30 12.03 -2.91 -2.41
N TYR A 31 10.75 -3.25 -2.35
CA TYR A 31 10.27 -4.63 -2.42
C TYR A 31 10.65 -5.33 -3.74
N ASN A 32 10.41 -4.69 -4.89
CA ASN A 32 10.73 -5.28 -6.19
C ASN A 32 12.25 -5.43 -6.40
N ILE A 33 13.06 -4.47 -5.95
CA ILE A 33 14.52 -4.54 -6.04
C ILE A 33 15.04 -5.66 -5.15
N THR A 34 14.63 -5.69 -3.87
CA THR A 34 15.13 -6.70 -2.92
C THR A 34 14.64 -8.10 -3.28
N GLY A 35 13.38 -8.27 -3.67
CA GLY A 35 12.85 -9.56 -4.12
C GLY A 35 13.40 -10.02 -5.47
N GLY A 36 13.80 -9.10 -6.36
CA GLY A 36 14.39 -9.44 -7.65
C GLY A 36 15.90 -9.73 -7.61
N LEU A 37 16.63 -9.08 -6.69
CA LEU A 37 18.08 -9.22 -6.57
C LEU A 37 18.50 -10.27 -5.55
N PHE A 38 17.69 -10.53 -4.52
CA PHE A 38 18.06 -11.44 -3.43
C PHE A 38 17.29 -12.77 -3.51
N PRO A 39 17.93 -13.89 -3.15
CA PRO A 39 19.33 -14.00 -2.72
C PRO A 39 20.32 -14.13 -3.90
N ASP A 40 21.46 -13.45 -3.80
CA ASP A 40 22.61 -13.61 -4.69
C ASP A 40 23.90 -13.81 -3.85
N PRO A 41 24.54 -15.00 -3.91
CA PRO A 41 25.78 -15.27 -3.20
C PRO A 41 26.97 -14.39 -3.60
N GLN A 42 26.91 -13.67 -4.72
CA GLN A 42 27.99 -12.79 -5.17
C GLN A 42 28.05 -11.47 -4.40
N PHE A 43 26.96 -11.08 -3.72
CA PHE A 43 26.98 -9.90 -2.86
C PHE A 43 27.71 -10.15 -1.54
N THR A 44 28.28 -9.07 -0.98
CA THR A 44 29.00 -9.10 0.31
C THR A 44 28.10 -9.39 1.52
N LEU A 45 26.78 -9.18 1.37
CA LEU A 45 25.80 -9.48 2.41
C LEU A 45 25.58 -10.99 2.52
N SER A 46 25.49 -11.49 3.75
CA SER A 46 25.14 -12.90 3.97
C SER A 46 23.79 -13.24 3.35
N VAL A 47 23.65 -14.45 2.79
CA VAL A 47 22.39 -14.94 2.22
C VAL A 47 21.24 -14.84 3.23
N ALA A 48 21.53 -15.07 4.52
CA ALA A 48 20.55 -14.91 5.58
C ALA A 48 20.03 -13.46 5.68
N THR A 49 20.93 -12.48 5.70
CA THR A 49 20.58 -11.06 5.73
C THR A 49 19.80 -10.64 4.48
N GLN A 50 20.21 -11.13 3.30
CA GLN A 50 19.52 -10.85 2.04
C GLN A 50 18.07 -11.35 2.06
N LEU A 51 17.84 -12.56 2.55
CA LEU A 51 16.50 -13.13 2.70
C LEU A 51 15.67 -12.35 3.73
N MET A 52 16.24 -11.97 4.88
CA MET A 52 15.54 -11.12 5.85
C MET A 52 15.10 -9.79 5.21
N ILE A 53 15.96 -9.16 4.41
CA ILE A 53 15.64 -7.92 3.71
C ILE A 53 14.53 -8.14 2.67
N ALA A 54 14.63 -9.20 1.86
CA ALA A 54 13.66 -9.50 0.81
C ALA A 54 12.26 -9.79 1.37
N TYR A 55 12.15 -10.62 2.42
CA TYR A 55 10.86 -10.88 3.07
C TYR A 55 10.38 -9.66 3.86
N GLY A 56 11.28 -9.02 4.60
CA GLY A 56 10.97 -7.85 5.43
C GLY A 56 10.44 -6.67 4.63
N SER A 57 10.95 -6.44 3.41
CA SER A 57 10.43 -5.42 2.50
C SER A 57 8.97 -5.68 2.13
N GLY A 58 8.59 -6.94 1.87
CA GLY A 58 7.22 -7.36 1.61
C GLY A 58 6.29 -7.13 2.81
N PHE A 59 6.70 -7.55 4.00
CA PHE A 59 5.96 -7.32 5.25
C PHE A 59 5.76 -5.83 5.54
N LEU A 60 6.82 -5.03 5.41
CA LEU A 60 6.77 -3.59 5.62
C LEU A 60 5.79 -2.93 4.65
N MET A 61 5.92 -3.24 3.37
CA MET A 61 5.09 -2.69 2.31
C MET A 61 3.60 -3.11 2.46
N ALA A 62 3.33 -4.38 2.77
CA ALA A 62 1.99 -4.87 3.08
C ALA A 62 1.40 -4.21 4.34
N SER A 63 2.23 -3.91 5.35
CA SER A 63 1.78 -3.25 6.56
C SER A 63 1.39 -1.78 6.33
N TYR A 64 2.09 -1.10 5.43
CA TYR A 64 1.83 0.30 5.08
C TYR A 64 0.59 0.47 4.19
N PHE A 65 0.23 -0.55 3.41
CA PHE A 65 -0.86 -0.47 2.44
C PHE A 65 -2.22 -0.05 3.04
N PRO A 66 -2.73 -0.64 4.13
CA PRO A 66 -3.97 -0.18 4.77
C PRO A 66 -3.86 1.22 5.36
N TYR A 67 -2.67 1.59 5.84
CA TYR A 67 -2.42 2.95 6.34
C TYR A 67 -2.53 4.00 5.23
N TYR A 68 -1.95 3.72 4.06
CA TYR A 68 -2.12 4.54 2.87
C TYR A 68 -3.61 4.73 2.54
N PHE A 69 -4.39 3.65 2.47
CA PHE A 69 -5.82 3.74 2.16
C PHE A 69 -6.63 4.49 3.23
N TYR A 70 -6.32 4.25 4.51
CA TYR A 70 -6.92 4.97 5.62
C TYR A 70 -6.73 6.49 5.48
N LYS A 71 -5.49 6.94 5.28
CA LYS A 71 -5.17 8.38 5.21
C LYS A 71 -5.55 9.01 3.88
N ALA A 72 -5.13 8.44 2.75
CA ALA A 72 -5.31 9.03 1.42
C ALA A 72 -6.78 9.05 0.95
N PHE A 73 -7.59 8.10 1.41
CA PHE A 73 -9.01 8.01 1.04
C PHE A 73 -9.99 8.29 2.19
N ASN A 74 -9.48 8.70 3.36
CA ASN A 74 -10.26 9.05 4.55
C ASN A 74 -11.22 7.91 4.99
N LEU A 75 -10.74 6.66 4.94
CA LEU A 75 -11.48 5.48 5.38
C LEU A 75 -11.44 5.35 6.90
N ARG A 76 -12.17 6.21 7.62
CA ARG A 76 -12.09 6.31 9.10
C ARG A 76 -12.31 4.99 9.85
N SER A 77 -13.16 4.10 9.32
CA SER A 77 -13.39 2.78 9.92
C SER A 77 -12.16 1.87 9.88
N LEU A 78 -11.18 2.15 9.01
CA LEU A 78 -9.95 1.40 8.90
C LEU A 78 -8.87 1.84 9.91
N ARG A 79 -9.07 2.96 10.64
CA ARG A 79 -8.06 3.56 11.53
C ARG A 79 -7.40 2.55 12.48
N TRP A 80 -8.22 1.79 13.23
CA TRP A 80 -7.71 0.81 14.20
C TRP A 80 -6.94 -0.34 13.55
N HIS A 81 -7.41 -0.80 12.39
CA HIS A 81 -6.73 -1.83 11.64
C HIS A 81 -5.39 -1.32 11.10
N ALA A 82 -5.39 -0.14 10.47
CA ALA A 82 -4.23 0.45 9.82
C ALA A 82 -3.11 0.86 10.79
N LEU A 83 -3.45 1.38 11.98
CA LEU A 83 -2.45 1.90 12.92
C LEU A 83 -1.88 0.83 13.86
N PHE A 84 -2.68 -0.16 14.24
CA PHE A 84 -2.30 -1.09 15.31
C PHE A 84 -2.30 -2.54 14.83
N ARG A 85 -3.46 -3.03 14.37
CA ARG A 85 -3.61 -4.47 14.11
C ARG A 85 -2.77 -4.95 12.93
N VAL A 86 -2.72 -4.19 11.84
CA VAL A 86 -1.94 -4.55 10.65
C VAL A 86 -0.44 -4.55 10.95
N PRO A 87 0.19 -3.46 11.45
CA PRO A 87 1.61 -3.50 11.79
C PRO A 87 1.93 -4.61 12.80
N LEU A 88 1.11 -4.79 13.83
CA LEU A 88 1.32 -5.83 14.84
C LEU A 88 1.24 -7.24 14.23
N LEU A 89 0.16 -7.57 13.53
CA LEU A 89 -0.09 -8.93 13.05
C LEU A 89 0.74 -9.33 11.82
N LEU A 90 1.39 -8.37 11.15
CA LEU A 90 2.33 -8.64 10.06
C LEU A 90 3.78 -8.59 10.54
N MET A 91 4.17 -7.52 11.24
CA MET A 91 5.58 -7.33 11.62
C MET A 91 5.99 -8.22 12.79
N LEU A 92 5.09 -8.55 13.71
CA LEU A 92 5.44 -9.41 14.85
C LEU A 92 5.80 -10.84 14.39
N PRO A 93 5.00 -11.53 13.54
CA PRO A 93 5.42 -12.80 12.96
C PRO A 93 6.72 -12.70 12.16
N TYR A 94 6.92 -11.60 11.41
CA TYR A 94 8.17 -11.38 10.69
C TYR A 94 9.37 -11.34 11.65
N VAL A 95 9.32 -10.53 12.72
CA VAL A 95 10.43 -10.44 13.68
C VAL A 95 10.67 -11.79 14.38
N ILE A 96 9.61 -12.47 14.81
CA ILE A 96 9.75 -13.77 15.49
C ILE A 96 10.37 -14.82 14.56
N PHE A 97 9.80 -15.00 13.36
CA PHE A 97 10.18 -16.13 12.52
C PHE A 97 11.36 -15.82 11.59
N PHE A 98 11.38 -14.66 10.95
CA PHE A 98 12.42 -14.33 9.97
C PHE A 98 13.65 -13.67 10.60
N VAL A 99 13.50 -12.94 11.71
CA VAL A 99 14.67 -12.32 12.38
C VAL A 99 15.22 -13.23 13.47
N ILE A 100 14.38 -13.77 14.35
CA ILE A 100 14.86 -14.59 15.48
C ILE A 100 15.04 -16.06 15.07
N VAL A 101 13.95 -16.77 14.71
CA VAL A 101 14.01 -18.21 14.42
C VAL A 101 14.96 -18.50 13.26
N TYR A 102 14.87 -17.77 12.15
CA TYR A 102 15.74 -18.00 11.01
C TYR A 102 17.22 -17.81 11.34
N THR A 103 17.58 -16.80 12.15
CA THR A 103 18.98 -16.59 12.58
C THR A 103 19.50 -17.73 13.45
N LEU A 104 18.64 -18.30 14.30
CA LEU A 104 19.03 -19.38 15.22
C LEU A 104 19.15 -20.75 14.53
N TYR A 105 18.23 -21.06 13.61
CA TYR A 105 18.12 -22.41 13.02
C TYR A 105 18.59 -22.48 11.56
N GLY A 106 18.73 -21.35 10.86
CA GLY A 106 19.13 -21.30 9.45
C GLY A 106 18.14 -21.92 8.47
N ASN A 107 16.96 -22.32 8.92
CA ASN A 107 15.96 -22.99 8.10
C ASN A 107 14.87 -22.01 7.64
N LEU A 108 14.90 -21.68 6.36
CA LEU A 108 13.95 -20.74 5.75
C LEU A 108 12.54 -21.33 5.66
N ASP A 109 12.39 -22.62 5.35
CA ASP A 109 11.08 -23.28 5.19
C ASP A 109 10.26 -23.22 6.47
N ILE A 110 10.88 -23.47 7.62
CA ILE A 110 10.25 -23.33 8.94
C ILE A 110 9.79 -21.89 9.14
N SER A 111 10.65 -20.93 8.81
CA SER A 111 10.40 -19.50 9.02
C SER A 111 9.22 -19.01 8.17
N ILE A 112 9.15 -19.44 6.91
CA ILE A 112 8.02 -19.15 6.00
C ILE A 112 6.76 -19.83 6.51
N LYS A 113 6.80 -21.15 6.73
CA LYS A 113 5.62 -21.95 7.05
C LYS A 113 4.89 -21.45 8.29
N TYR A 114 5.61 -21.11 9.36
CA TYR A 114 5.01 -20.62 10.59
C TYR A 114 4.82 -19.10 10.61
N GLY A 115 5.76 -18.34 10.04
CA GLY A 115 5.71 -16.88 9.98
C GLY A 115 4.56 -16.35 9.12
N MET A 116 4.09 -17.11 8.13
CA MET A 116 3.03 -16.70 7.21
C MET A 116 1.61 -17.05 7.68
N ILE A 117 1.43 -17.89 8.70
CA ILE A 117 0.08 -18.34 9.15
C ILE A 117 -0.78 -17.15 9.61
N VAL A 118 -0.27 -16.34 10.53
CA VAL A 118 -1.00 -15.19 11.07
C VAL A 118 -1.23 -14.11 10.00
N PRO A 119 -0.21 -13.69 9.21
CA PRO A 119 -0.41 -12.76 8.09
C PRO A 119 -1.44 -13.24 7.08
N PHE A 120 -1.44 -14.52 6.73
CA PHE A 120 -2.38 -15.12 5.78
C PHE A 120 -3.83 -14.99 6.28
N ILE A 121 -4.12 -15.46 7.49
CA ILE A 121 -5.47 -15.40 8.08
C ILE A 121 -5.92 -13.95 8.19
N TYR A 122 -5.02 -13.08 8.67
CA TYR A 122 -5.37 -11.69 8.89
C TYR A 122 -5.56 -10.90 7.60
N ALA A 123 -4.92 -11.29 6.50
CA ALA A 123 -5.13 -10.67 5.21
C ALA A 123 -6.57 -10.83 4.68
N LEU A 124 -7.19 -12.01 4.89
CA LEU A 124 -8.59 -12.23 4.55
C LEU A 124 -9.52 -11.31 5.36
N VAL A 125 -9.23 -11.16 6.66
CA VAL A 125 -9.93 -10.21 7.54
C VAL A 125 -9.73 -8.78 7.04
N LEU A 126 -8.50 -8.40 6.69
CA LEU A 126 -8.15 -7.08 6.22
C LEU A 126 -8.87 -6.74 4.92
N LEU A 127 -8.90 -7.67 3.95
CA LEU A 127 -9.64 -7.49 2.70
C LEU A 127 -11.11 -7.18 2.96
N TRP A 128 -11.76 -8.01 3.78
CA TRP A 128 -13.16 -7.81 4.15
C TRP A 128 -13.39 -6.46 4.84
N VAL A 129 -12.52 -6.07 5.77
CA VAL A 129 -12.61 -4.78 6.47
C VAL A 129 -12.41 -3.61 5.50
N MET A 130 -11.48 -3.71 4.55
CA MET A 130 -11.24 -2.68 3.54
C MET A 130 -12.44 -2.51 2.62
N PHE A 131 -13.03 -3.61 2.14
CA PHE A 131 -14.25 -3.55 1.33
C PHE A 131 -15.43 -2.95 2.09
N LYS A 132 -15.62 -3.37 3.35
CA LYS A 132 -16.64 -2.80 4.23
C LYS A 132 -16.42 -1.29 4.48
N ALA A 133 -15.17 -0.87 4.64
CA ALA A 133 -14.83 0.54 4.85
C ALA A 133 -15.14 1.41 3.63
N ILE A 134 -14.84 0.91 2.43
CA ILE A 134 -15.18 1.58 1.17
C ILE A 134 -16.69 1.71 1.03
N ARG A 135 -17.42 0.60 1.15
CA ARG A 135 -18.88 0.60 1.07
C ARG A 135 -19.51 1.57 2.08
N LYS A 136 -18.99 1.61 3.31
CA LYS A 136 -19.46 2.53 4.35
C LYS A 136 -19.21 4.00 3.98
N LYS A 137 -18.07 4.34 3.37
CA LYS A 137 -17.76 5.70 2.92
C LYS A 137 -18.73 6.19 1.84
N HIS A 138 -19.09 5.31 0.90
CA HIS A 138 -19.90 5.68 -0.27
C HIS A 138 -21.43 5.55 -0.05
N LYS A 139 -21.88 4.83 0.99
CA LYS A 139 -23.31 4.68 1.31
C LYS A 139 -23.99 5.99 1.75
N THR A 140 -23.24 6.94 2.33
CA THR A 140 -23.82 8.14 2.97
C THR A 140 -24.17 9.27 1.99
N GLN A 141 -23.65 9.29 0.75
CA GLN A 141 -23.83 10.38 -0.22
C GLN A 141 -23.88 9.89 -1.67
N ARG A 142 -24.83 9.01 -2.00
CA ARG A 142 -24.96 8.37 -3.32
C ARG A 142 -25.13 9.38 -4.46
N ASN A 143 -24.11 9.53 -5.32
CA ASN A 143 -24.18 10.21 -6.62
C ASN A 143 -23.35 9.41 -7.66
N ASN A 144 -23.65 9.50 -8.95
CA ASN A 144 -23.05 8.71 -10.04
C ASN A 144 -21.51 8.74 -10.05
N ASN A 145 -20.90 9.91 -9.78
CA ASN A 145 -19.44 10.03 -9.70
C ASN A 145 -18.79 9.28 -8.52
N GLN A 146 -19.56 8.94 -7.48
CA GLN A 146 -19.05 8.20 -6.33
C GLN A 146 -19.01 6.68 -6.56
N TYR A 147 -19.84 6.15 -7.47
CA TYR A 147 -19.79 4.73 -7.85
C TYR A 147 -18.51 4.36 -8.58
N LEU A 148 -18.05 5.22 -9.49
CA LEU A 148 -16.78 5.00 -10.20
C LEU A 148 -15.59 5.03 -9.24
N GLU A 149 -15.61 5.91 -8.22
CA GLU A 149 -14.57 5.93 -7.18
C GLU A 149 -14.59 4.65 -6.35
N GLU A 150 -15.77 4.19 -5.94
CA GLU A 150 -15.93 2.94 -5.19
C GLU A 150 -15.42 1.73 -5.98
N ILE A 151 -15.82 1.57 -7.24
CA ILE A 151 -15.38 0.47 -8.12
C ILE A 151 -13.87 0.52 -8.33
N ALA A 152 -13.32 1.70 -8.64
CA ALA A 152 -11.89 1.84 -8.84
C ALA A 152 -11.10 1.52 -7.57
N MET A 153 -11.61 1.89 -6.38
CA MET A 153 -11.02 1.50 -5.09
C MET A 153 -11.03 -0.03 -4.89
N TYR A 154 -12.12 -0.72 -5.24
CA TYR A 154 -12.14 -2.19 -5.19
C TYR A 154 -11.11 -2.79 -6.14
N LEU A 155 -11.06 -2.34 -7.40
CA LEU A 155 -10.07 -2.81 -8.38
C LEU A 155 -8.63 -2.57 -7.94
N ALA A 156 -8.37 -1.50 -7.19
CA ALA A 156 -7.05 -1.20 -6.65
C ALA A 156 -6.63 -2.11 -5.48
N ILE A 157 -7.58 -2.63 -4.71
CA ILE A 157 -7.31 -3.47 -3.53
C ILE A 157 -7.33 -4.96 -3.87
N SER A 158 -8.15 -5.39 -4.82
CA SER A 158 -8.31 -6.82 -5.14
C SER A 158 -7.00 -7.53 -5.55
N PRO A 159 -6.11 -6.95 -6.38
CA PRO A 159 -4.84 -7.59 -6.72
C PRO A 159 -3.93 -7.79 -5.50
N TRP A 160 -4.02 -6.89 -4.53
CA TRP A 160 -3.25 -6.97 -3.29
C TRP A 160 -3.77 -8.03 -2.34
N ALA A 161 -5.08 -8.24 -2.33
CA ALA A 161 -5.70 -9.32 -1.60
C ALA A 161 -5.26 -10.69 -2.15
N ALA A 162 -5.14 -10.80 -3.47
CA ALA A 162 -4.70 -12.02 -4.13
C ALA A 162 -3.27 -12.44 -3.73
N LEU A 163 -2.38 -11.48 -3.43
CA LEU A 163 -1.01 -11.78 -2.95
C LEU A 163 -1.01 -12.60 -1.68
N THR A 164 -1.95 -12.34 -0.79
CA THR A 164 -2.01 -13.04 0.48
C THR A 164 -2.44 -14.48 0.31
N VAL A 165 -3.21 -14.78 -0.74
CA VAL A 165 -3.50 -16.15 -1.17
C VAL A 165 -2.27 -16.78 -1.83
N PHE A 166 -1.56 -16.06 -2.70
CA PHE A 166 -0.42 -16.60 -3.44
C PHE A 166 0.83 -16.85 -2.60
N GLY A 167 1.05 -16.08 -1.53
CA GLY A 167 2.15 -16.31 -0.59
C GLY A 167 2.04 -17.63 0.20
N PHE A 168 0.87 -18.28 0.18
CA PHE A 168 0.65 -19.58 0.83
C PHE A 168 0.71 -20.77 -0.15
N VAL A 169 0.52 -20.52 -1.47
CA VAL A 169 0.44 -21.57 -2.49
C VAL A 169 1.75 -21.68 -3.29
N GLU A 170 2.88 -21.16 -2.74
CA GLU A 170 4.22 -21.20 -3.36
C GLU A 170 4.18 -20.89 -4.87
N LYS A 171 3.45 -19.84 -5.27
CA LYS A 171 3.36 -19.47 -6.68
C LYS A 171 4.67 -18.83 -7.15
N SER A 172 4.93 -18.91 -8.46
CA SER A 172 6.12 -18.29 -9.04
C SER A 172 6.17 -16.79 -8.73
N GLN A 173 7.37 -16.30 -8.47
CA GLN A 173 7.69 -14.88 -8.27
C GLN A 173 7.05 -13.97 -9.33
N LEU A 174 6.93 -14.46 -10.58
CA LEU A 174 6.26 -13.76 -11.66
C LEU A 174 4.80 -13.42 -11.32
N VAL A 175 4.03 -14.34 -10.72
CA VAL A 175 2.63 -14.09 -10.36
C VAL A 175 2.53 -13.02 -9.27
N GLU A 176 3.42 -13.06 -8.29
CA GLU A 176 3.48 -12.07 -7.21
C GLU A 176 3.78 -10.66 -7.75
N VAL A 177 4.78 -10.56 -8.64
CA VAL A 177 5.18 -9.32 -9.30
C VAL A 177 4.05 -8.78 -10.21
N LEU A 178 3.36 -9.65 -10.96
CA LEU A 178 2.23 -9.22 -11.79
C LEU A 178 1.05 -8.72 -10.93
N CYS A 179 0.75 -9.38 -9.81
CA CYS A 179 -0.35 -8.97 -8.93
C CYS A 179 -0.06 -7.64 -8.23
N THR A 180 1.14 -7.50 -7.62
CA THR A 180 1.58 -6.25 -6.96
C THR A 180 1.59 -5.08 -7.94
N ASN A 181 2.18 -5.27 -9.13
CA ASN A 181 2.29 -4.21 -10.12
C ASN A 181 0.95 -3.86 -10.77
N THR A 182 0.06 -4.83 -10.98
CA THR A 182 -1.31 -4.52 -11.43
C THR A 182 -2.05 -3.69 -10.37
N GLY A 183 -1.92 -4.05 -9.10
CA GLY A 183 -2.46 -3.28 -7.99
C GLY A 183 -1.93 -1.85 -7.94
N ILE A 184 -0.61 -1.65 -8.10
CA ILE A 184 -0.04 -0.29 -8.08
C ILE A 184 -0.51 0.55 -9.27
N ILE A 185 -0.69 -0.03 -10.45
CA ILE A 185 -1.20 0.70 -11.62
C ILE A 185 -2.61 1.22 -11.33
N ALA A 186 -3.49 0.38 -10.76
CA ALA A 186 -4.84 0.79 -10.37
C ALA A 186 -4.82 1.90 -9.29
N ILE A 187 -3.93 1.80 -8.29
CA ILE A 187 -3.74 2.86 -7.28
C ILE A 187 -3.21 4.15 -7.90
N SER A 188 -2.28 4.03 -8.86
CA SER A 188 -1.71 5.18 -9.57
C SER A 188 -2.79 5.93 -10.33
N PHE A 189 -3.65 5.21 -11.04
CA PHE A 189 -4.80 5.79 -11.75
C PHE A 189 -5.74 6.52 -10.79
N LEU A 190 -6.13 5.87 -9.68
CA LEU A 190 -6.95 6.48 -8.63
C LEU A 190 -6.33 7.75 -8.05
N PHE A 191 -5.03 7.69 -7.74
CA PHE A 191 -4.28 8.81 -7.18
C PHE A 191 -4.27 10.00 -8.15
N ILE A 192 -3.92 9.76 -9.41
CA ILE A 192 -3.87 10.80 -10.45
C ILE A 192 -5.25 11.41 -10.67
N TRP A 193 -6.29 10.59 -10.83
CA TRP A 193 -7.66 11.05 -11.01
C TRP A 193 -8.12 11.95 -9.86
N LYS A 194 -7.88 11.53 -8.62
CA LYS A 194 -8.22 12.31 -7.43
C LYS A 194 -7.39 13.58 -7.32
N SER A 195 -6.11 13.54 -7.67
CA SER A 195 -5.23 14.70 -7.68
C SER A 195 -5.72 15.76 -8.69
N ILE A 196 -6.13 15.34 -9.89
CA ILE A 196 -6.67 16.25 -10.91
C ILE A 196 -7.98 16.87 -10.42
N LYS A 197 -8.89 16.08 -9.85
CA LYS A 197 -10.17 16.58 -9.32
C LYS A 197 -9.95 17.59 -8.20
N LYS A 198 -9.01 17.33 -7.29
CA LYS A 198 -8.62 18.25 -6.21
C LYS A 198 -8.04 19.55 -6.77
N ALA A 199 -7.10 19.47 -7.71
CA ALA A 199 -6.48 20.65 -8.32
C ALA A 199 -7.52 21.54 -9.04
N ARG A 200 -8.45 20.95 -9.79
CA ARG A 200 -9.54 21.68 -10.44
C ARG A 200 -10.47 22.37 -9.43
N TYR A 201 -10.81 21.69 -8.34
CA TYR A 201 -11.65 22.26 -7.29
C TYR A 201 -10.97 23.42 -6.57
N GLU A 202 -9.69 23.28 -6.22
CA GLU A 202 -8.91 24.34 -5.59
C GLU A 202 -8.77 25.56 -6.52
N TYR A 203 -8.49 25.35 -7.81
CA TYR A 203 -8.43 26.41 -8.80
C TYR A 203 -9.77 27.17 -8.91
N GLN A 204 -10.90 26.46 -9.00
CA GLN A 204 -12.23 27.09 -9.02
C GLN A 204 -12.52 27.88 -7.74
N ARG A 205 -12.09 27.37 -6.57
CA ARG A 205 -12.27 28.06 -5.30
C ARG A 205 -11.42 29.33 -5.23
N LEU A 206 -10.19 29.30 -5.74
CA LEU A 206 -9.34 30.48 -5.83
C LEU A 206 -9.95 31.55 -6.74
N LEU A 207 -10.49 31.17 -7.91
CA LEU A 207 -11.17 32.09 -8.81
C LEU A 207 -12.38 32.78 -8.15
N LYS A 208 -13.19 32.02 -7.39
CA LYS A 208 -14.33 32.57 -6.64
C LYS A 208 -13.90 33.57 -5.57
N LEU A 209 -12.91 33.18 -4.75
CA LEU A 209 -12.36 34.06 -3.72
C LEU A 209 -11.75 35.33 -4.31
N SER A 210 -11.06 35.24 -5.45
CA SER A 210 -10.54 36.42 -6.14
C SER A 210 -11.66 37.30 -6.70
N SER A 211 -12.74 36.74 -7.24
CA SER A 211 -13.87 37.55 -7.71
C SER A 211 -14.61 38.22 -6.56
N GLU A 212 -14.82 37.53 -5.44
CA GLU A 212 -15.45 38.10 -4.25
C GLU A 212 -14.60 39.22 -3.63
N ALA A 213 -13.26 39.08 -3.65
CA ALA A 213 -12.36 40.13 -3.20
C ALA A 213 -12.34 41.38 -4.11
N ILE A 214 -12.61 41.22 -5.41
CA ILE A 214 -12.64 42.32 -6.38
C ILE A 214 -13.98 43.06 -6.38
N TYR A 215 -15.10 42.33 -6.20
CA TYR A 215 -16.46 42.89 -6.30
C TYR A 215 -17.16 43.05 -4.94
N GLY A 216 -16.53 42.67 -3.84
CA GLY A 216 -17.04 42.84 -2.48
C GLY A 216 -16.62 44.17 -1.85
N TRP A 217 -17.23 45.26 -2.29
CA TRP A 217 -17.39 46.52 -1.54
C TRP A 217 -18.86 46.93 -1.59
#